data_AF-A0AAN9M7K3-F1
#
_entry.id   AF-A0AAN9M7K3-F1
#
_cell.length_a   1.000
_cell.length_b   1.000
_cell.length_c   1.000
_cell.angle_alpha   90.00
_cell.angle_beta   90.00
_cell.angle_gamma   90.00
#
_symmetry.space_group_name_H-M   'P 1'
#
loop_
_entity.id
_entity.type
_entity.pdbx_description
1 polymer ?
#
loop_
_entity_poly.entity_id
_entity_poly.type
_entity_poly.pdbx_seq_one_letter_code
_entity_poly.pdbx_strand_id
1 'polypeptide(L)'
;MAARGKAPPTFEGRSVQLPGMMRRGQLSGLGSAASHRSLETLPHHQLLENKIAVQEAEIEQLLRDNHSLSSGHVALREARVAAAQDVQKLKSHIRSIQTESDIQIRILVDKIAKGEVDIRAGDSMKKDLQEAYIEAQSLATSRQELSAQIQRASQELKKVNSDVKCIPDLQAELDGLVQEHQRLRGTFEYEKKKNIELVDYMKAKEKNLIAMAREVETLRAEILNAEKRVNAPDLFRASTPGQSSGPFVDAYGRAHGQMASGQGAEGMVPIGDSNGVAAVNSSGVSGGLWSSPYNPSVGRRLACKARLGPQSGYAAFHKMFTSFDLNYVS
;
A
#
# COMPACT_ATOMS: atom_id res chain seq x y z
N MET A 1 18.92 -45.44 -4.93
CA MET A 1 18.30 -46.36 -5.90
C MET A 1 19.43 -47.16 -6.54
N ALA A 2 19.54 -48.42 -6.17
CA ALA A 2 20.60 -49.33 -6.61
C ALA A 2 20.36 -49.76 -8.08
N ALA A 3 21.36 -49.56 -8.94
CA ALA A 3 21.41 -50.21 -10.25
C ALA A 3 22.46 -51.33 -10.20
N ARG A 4 21.95 -52.53 -10.00
CA ARG A 4 22.66 -53.81 -10.12
C ARG A 4 23.32 -53.93 -11.50
N GLY A 5 24.52 -54.49 -11.49
CA GLY A 5 25.32 -54.76 -12.67
C GLY A 5 24.74 -55.78 -13.64
N LYS A 6 25.42 -55.88 -14.78
CA LYS A 6 25.53 -57.05 -15.65
C LYS A 6 26.73 -56.82 -16.57
N ALA A 7 27.88 -57.36 -16.19
CA ALA A 7 28.95 -57.66 -17.14
C ALA A 7 28.53 -58.91 -17.94
N PRO A 8 28.77 -58.97 -19.27
CA PRO A 8 28.59 -60.21 -20.03
C PRO A 8 29.71 -61.21 -19.70
N PRO A 9 29.46 -62.52 -19.86
CA PRO A 9 30.39 -63.55 -19.45
C PRO A 9 31.57 -63.70 -20.41
N THR A 10 32.68 -64.08 -19.79
CA THR A 10 33.87 -64.75 -20.33
C THR A 10 33.58 -65.71 -21.48
N PHE A 11 34.22 -65.48 -22.62
CA PHE A 11 34.40 -66.50 -23.66
C PHE A 11 35.40 -67.54 -23.15
N GLU A 12 34.87 -68.61 -22.56
CA GLU A 12 35.57 -69.87 -22.42
C GLU A 12 35.51 -70.64 -23.75
N GLY A 13 36.64 -71.21 -24.14
CA GLY A 13 36.66 -72.49 -24.85
C GLY A 13 36.37 -72.46 -26.35
N ARG A 14 37.21 -71.79 -27.17
CA ARG A 14 37.40 -72.27 -28.54
C ARG A 14 38.29 -73.51 -28.49
N SER A 15 37.63 -74.67 -28.53
CA SER A 15 38.23 -75.97 -28.70
C SER A 15 39.22 -76.00 -29.87
N VAL A 16 40.37 -76.60 -29.57
CA VAL A 16 41.44 -77.07 -30.44
C VAL A 16 40.92 -77.55 -31.80
N GLN A 17 41.34 -76.89 -32.88
CA GLN A 17 41.30 -77.44 -34.23
C GLN A 17 42.74 -77.50 -34.75
N LEU A 18 43.45 -78.57 -34.39
CA LEU A 18 44.71 -78.93 -35.05
C LEU A 18 44.37 -79.61 -36.39
N PRO A 19 44.96 -79.17 -37.52
CA PRO A 19 44.82 -79.82 -38.81
C PRO A 19 45.20 -81.31 -38.77
N GLY A 20 44.32 -82.13 -39.37
CA GLY A 20 44.40 -83.58 -39.33
C GLY A 20 45.71 -84.14 -39.89
N MET A 21 46.39 -84.93 -39.06
CA MET A 21 47.39 -85.89 -39.50
C MET A 21 46.92 -87.29 -39.09
N MET A 22 46.08 -87.89 -39.93
CA MET A 22 45.78 -89.32 -39.88
C MET A 22 45.78 -89.84 -41.31
N ARG A 23 46.97 -90.19 -41.82
CA ARG A 23 47.09 -91.18 -42.89
C ARG A 23 48.50 -91.76 -42.94
N ARG A 24 48.75 -92.79 -42.12
CA ARG A 24 49.35 -94.05 -42.59
C ARG A 24 49.38 -95.08 -41.49
N GLY A 25 48.74 -96.21 -41.77
CA GLY A 25 48.78 -97.39 -40.94
C GLY A 25 47.80 -98.41 -41.49
N GLN A 26 48.20 -99.11 -42.54
CA GLN A 26 47.86 -100.52 -42.76
C GLN A 26 48.73 -101.10 -43.87
N LEU A 27 49.79 -101.78 -43.43
CA LEU A 27 50.41 -102.89 -44.14
C LEU A 27 49.54 -104.12 -43.89
N SER A 28 48.95 -104.65 -44.95
CA SER A 28 48.38 -106.00 -45.13
C SER A 28 47.97 -106.02 -46.60
N GLY A 29 48.41 -106.93 -47.46
CA GLY A 29 48.87 -108.29 -47.26
C GLY A 29 48.24 -109.07 -48.42
N LEU A 30 49.08 -109.79 -49.18
CA LEU A 30 48.72 -110.92 -50.05
C LEU A 30 47.79 -110.64 -51.24
N GLY A 31 48.40 -110.27 -52.37
CA GLY A 31 47.92 -110.58 -53.71
C GLY A 31 48.94 -111.46 -54.42
N SER A 32 48.86 -112.77 -54.18
CA SER A 32 49.55 -113.79 -54.98
C SER A 32 48.69 -114.11 -56.21
N ALA A 33 49.24 -113.93 -57.41
CA ALA A 33 49.09 -114.86 -58.54
C ALA A 33 49.89 -114.39 -59.76
N ALA A 34 50.98 -115.12 -59.99
CA ALA A 34 51.41 -115.65 -61.28
C ALA A 34 51.54 -114.71 -62.51
N SER A 35 52.79 -114.38 -62.83
CA SER A 35 53.35 -114.85 -64.10
C SER A 35 54.87 -114.88 -64.04
N HIS A 36 55.39 -116.11 -64.03
CA HIS A 36 56.80 -116.42 -64.22
C HIS A 36 57.20 -116.16 -65.69
N ARG A 37 58.51 -115.93 -65.87
CA ARG A 37 59.31 -115.71 -67.10
C ARG A 37 59.48 -114.22 -67.43
N SER A 38 60.65 -113.63 -67.36
CA SER A 38 61.94 -114.16 -67.83
C SER A 38 63.07 -113.80 -66.86
N LEU A 39 63.68 -114.83 -66.28
CA LEU A 39 65.00 -114.71 -65.66
C LEU A 39 66.02 -114.57 -66.80
N GLU A 40 66.22 -113.34 -67.26
CA GLU A 40 67.52 -112.98 -67.81
C GLU A 40 68.49 -113.08 -66.63
N THR A 41 69.34 -114.09 -66.68
CA THR A 41 70.18 -114.53 -65.57
C THR A 41 71.31 -113.52 -65.39
N LEU A 42 71.03 -112.45 -64.64
CA LEU A 42 72.09 -111.61 -64.12
C LEU A 42 72.84 -112.43 -63.04
N PRO A 43 74.18 -112.55 -63.10
CA PRO A 43 74.97 -113.37 -62.18
C PRO A 43 74.57 -113.14 -60.73
N HIS A 44 74.54 -114.18 -59.88
CA HIS A 44 74.15 -114.11 -58.46
C HIS A 44 74.83 -112.97 -57.68
N HIS A 45 76.05 -112.61 -58.08
CA HIS A 45 76.81 -111.46 -57.60
C HIS A 45 76.08 -110.12 -57.78
N GLN A 46 75.47 -109.91 -58.95
CA GLN A 46 74.86 -108.65 -59.36
C GLN A 46 73.48 -108.41 -58.72
N LEU A 47 72.77 -109.48 -58.32
CA LEU A 47 71.54 -109.36 -57.53
C LEU A 47 71.84 -108.95 -56.08
N LEU A 48 72.93 -109.48 -55.51
CA LEU A 48 73.40 -109.08 -54.18
C LEU A 48 73.82 -107.61 -54.15
N GLU A 49 74.55 -107.16 -55.17
CA GLU A 49 74.92 -105.75 -55.35
C GLU A 49 73.69 -104.82 -55.43
N ASN A 50 72.65 -105.20 -56.17
CA ASN A 50 71.41 -104.43 -56.23
C ASN A 50 70.69 -104.33 -54.87
N LYS A 51 70.65 -105.41 -54.08
CA LYS A 51 70.07 -105.37 -52.73
C LYS A 51 70.88 -104.50 -51.77
N ILE A 52 72.22 -104.54 -51.88
CA ILE A 52 73.11 -103.66 -51.13
C ILE A 52 72.86 -102.20 -51.51
N ALA A 53 72.77 -101.89 -52.81
CA ALA A 53 72.49 -100.54 -53.29
C ALA A 53 71.11 -100.01 -52.85
N VAL A 54 70.07 -100.86 -52.83
CA VAL A 54 68.74 -100.49 -52.32
C VAL A 54 68.78 -100.25 -50.81
N GLN A 55 69.46 -101.10 -50.05
CA GLN A 55 69.63 -100.91 -48.59
C GLN A 55 70.43 -99.66 -48.28
N GLU A 56 71.47 -99.37 -49.05
CA GLU A 56 72.25 -98.12 -48.94
C GLU A 56 71.36 -96.91 -49.20
N ALA A 57 70.57 -96.91 -50.28
CA ALA A 57 69.63 -95.83 -50.58
C ALA A 57 68.54 -95.64 -49.51
N GLU A 58 68.05 -96.73 -48.89
CA GLU A 58 67.10 -96.69 -47.77
C GLU A 58 67.73 -96.12 -46.50
N ILE A 59 68.96 -96.54 -46.17
CA ILE A 59 69.71 -96.01 -45.03
C ILE A 59 69.96 -94.51 -45.22
N GLU A 60 70.39 -94.09 -46.41
CA GLU A 60 70.55 -92.67 -46.71
C GLU A 60 69.24 -91.89 -46.59
N GLN A 61 68.12 -92.46 -47.04
CA GLN A 61 66.82 -91.83 -46.89
C GLN A 61 66.43 -91.67 -45.43
N LEU A 62 66.61 -92.71 -44.60
CA LEU A 62 66.37 -92.65 -43.16
C LEU A 62 67.28 -91.64 -42.47
N LEU A 63 68.55 -91.52 -42.89
CA LEU A 63 69.47 -90.51 -42.39
C LEU A 63 68.99 -89.10 -42.72
N ARG A 64 68.54 -88.86 -43.96
CA ARG A 64 67.94 -87.58 -44.37
C ARG A 64 66.69 -87.26 -43.56
N ASP A 65 65.79 -88.23 -43.39
CA ASP A 65 64.54 -88.06 -42.64
C ASP A 65 64.80 -87.83 -41.15
N ASN A 66 65.77 -88.53 -40.56
CA ASN A 66 66.17 -88.31 -39.16
C ASN A 66 66.78 -86.91 -38.96
N HIS A 67 67.66 -86.48 -39.88
CA HIS A 67 68.21 -85.13 -39.84
C HIS A 67 67.11 -84.06 -39.96
N SER A 68 66.16 -84.26 -40.88
CA SER A 68 64.99 -83.39 -41.05
C SER A 68 64.11 -83.35 -39.79
N LEU A 69 63.81 -84.50 -39.19
CA LEU A 69 63.02 -84.60 -37.96
C LEU A 69 63.72 -83.93 -36.77
N SER A 70 65.04 -84.12 -36.64
CA SER A 70 65.85 -83.50 -35.59
C SER A 70 65.87 -81.97 -35.75
N SER A 71 66.06 -81.48 -36.98
CA SER A 71 65.96 -80.05 -37.32
C SER A 71 64.58 -79.48 -36.97
N GLY A 72 63.50 -80.15 -37.36
CA GLY A 72 62.13 -79.74 -37.05
C GLY A 72 61.84 -79.71 -35.54
N HIS A 73 62.37 -80.67 -34.78
CA HIS A 73 62.22 -80.68 -33.32
C HIS A 73 62.95 -79.52 -32.64
N VAL A 74 64.14 -79.15 -33.11
CA VAL A 74 64.85 -77.94 -32.64
C VAL A 74 64.04 -76.68 -32.95
N ALA A 75 63.56 -76.54 -34.18
CA ALA A 75 62.71 -75.42 -34.59
C ALA A 75 61.43 -75.32 -33.73
N LEU A 76 60.79 -76.45 -33.40
CA LEU A 76 59.61 -76.47 -32.53
C LEU A 76 59.94 -76.06 -31.08
N ARG A 77 61.11 -76.46 -30.56
CA ARG A 77 61.57 -76.01 -29.23
C ARG A 77 61.82 -74.51 -29.21
N GLU A 78 62.47 -73.98 -30.22
CA GLU A 78 62.70 -72.53 -30.37
C GLU A 78 61.37 -71.78 -30.46
N ALA A 79 60.43 -72.26 -31.28
CA ALA A 79 59.09 -71.68 -31.40
C ALA A 79 58.32 -71.72 -30.07
N ARG A 80 58.46 -72.80 -29.27
CA ARG A 80 57.86 -72.88 -27.93
C ARG A 80 58.44 -71.86 -26.97
N VAL A 81 59.77 -71.68 -26.98
CA VAL A 81 60.44 -70.66 -26.15
C VAL A 81 60.00 -69.26 -26.56
N ALA A 82 59.94 -68.98 -27.87
CA ALA A 82 59.44 -67.70 -28.39
C ALA A 82 57.99 -67.43 -27.95
N ALA A 83 57.09 -68.41 -28.11
CA ALA A 83 55.70 -68.28 -27.66
C ALA A 83 55.58 -68.06 -26.15
N ALA A 84 56.41 -68.72 -25.34
CA ALA A 84 56.43 -68.52 -23.89
C ALA A 84 56.89 -67.11 -23.50
N GLN A 85 57.89 -66.56 -24.21
CA GLN A 85 58.33 -65.18 -24.03
C GLN A 85 57.22 -64.19 -24.40
N ASP A 86 56.50 -64.43 -25.49
CA ASP A 86 55.39 -63.56 -25.91
C ASP A 86 54.23 -63.59 -24.91
N VAL A 87 53.91 -64.74 -24.31
CA VAL A 87 52.94 -64.80 -23.20
C VAL A 87 53.39 -63.96 -22.01
N GLN A 88 54.68 -63.93 -21.68
CA GLN A 88 55.19 -63.09 -20.59
C GLN A 88 55.10 -61.59 -20.93
N LYS A 89 55.40 -61.20 -22.17
CA LYS A 89 55.21 -59.83 -22.65
C LYS A 89 53.73 -59.42 -22.61
N LEU A 90 52.83 -60.29 -23.05
CA LEU A 90 51.39 -60.02 -22.97
C LEU A 90 50.93 -59.88 -21.52
N LYS A 91 51.42 -60.72 -20.61
CA LYS A 91 51.12 -60.60 -19.17
C LYS A 91 51.59 -59.27 -18.58
N SER A 92 52.77 -58.76 -18.95
CA SER A 92 53.22 -57.44 -18.50
C SER A 92 52.37 -56.31 -19.09
N HIS A 93 52.00 -56.40 -20.38
CA HIS A 93 51.10 -55.42 -21.00
C HIS A 93 49.71 -55.41 -20.35
N ILE A 94 49.13 -56.56 -20.05
CA ILE A 94 47.84 -56.65 -19.35
C ILE A 94 47.92 -55.96 -17.99
N ARG A 95 48.98 -56.22 -17.20
CA ARG A 95 49.18 -55.54 -15.91
C ARG A 95 49.33 -54.03 -16.07
N SER A 96 50.08 -53.57 -17.08
CA SER A 96 50.25 -52.14 -17.36
C SER A 96 48.92 -51.46 -17.72
N ILE A 97 48.09 -52.10 -18.55
CA ILE A 97 46.76 -51.59 -18.92
C ILE A 97 45.84 -51.54 -17.69
N GLN A 98 45.87 -52.57 -16.85
CA GLN A 98 45.10 -52.59 -15.60
C GLN A 98 45.51 -51.45 -14.67
N THR A 99 46.80 -51.24 -14.45
CA THR A 99 47.27 -50.15 -13.58
C THR A 99 46.91 -48.76 -14.13
N GLU A 100 47.01 -48.56 -15.45
CA GLU A 100 46.62 -47.31 -16.09
C GLU A 100 45.10 -47.08 -15.96
N SER A 101 44.29 -48.10 -16.22
CA SER A 101 42.84 -48.05 -16.02
C SER A 101 42.48 -47.71 -14.58
N ASP A 102 43.12 -48.34 -13.59
CA ASP A 102 42.86 -48.07 -12.17
C ASP A 102 43.22 -46.64 -11.76
N ILE A 103 44.27 -46.07 -12.36
CA ILE A 103 44.66 -44.66 -12.16
C ILE A 103 43.59 -43.74 -12.77
N GLN A 104 43.18 -44.00 -14.01
CA GLN A 104 42.15 -43.20 -14.69
C GLN A 104 40.81 -43.24 -13.96
N ILE A 105 40.38 -44.42 -13.48
CA ILE A 105 39.16 -44.58 -12.68
C ILE A 105 39.23 -43.72 -11.42
N ARG A 106 40.33 -43.77 -10.67
CA ARG A 106 40.53 -42.94 -9.46
C ARG A 106 40.43 -41.45 -9.77
N ILE A 107 41.09 -41.00 -10.84
CA ILE A 107 41.02 -39.59 -11.28
C ILE A 107 39.58 -39.17 -11.62
N LEU A 108 38.82 -40.03 -12.31
CA LEU A 108 37.44 -39.74 -12.66
C LEU A 108 36.54 -39.68 -11.43
N VAL A 109 36.71 -40.60 -10.48
CA VAL A 109 35.98 -40.59 -9.20
C VAL A 109 36.26 -39.31 -8.41
N ASP A 110 37.52 -38.88 -8.31
CA ASP A 110 37.88 -37.62 -7.64
C ASP A 110 37.26 -36.39 -8.33
N LYS A 111 37.21 -36.38 -9.67
CA LYS A 111 36.53 -35.31 -10.43
C LYS A 111 35.03 -35.29 -10.18
N ILE A 112 34.39 -36.46 -10.13
CA ILE A 112 32.96 -36.57 -9.80
C ILE A 112 32.71 -36.06 -8.38
N ALA A 113 33.51 -36.49 -7.40
CA ALA A 113 33.39 -36.06 -6.01
C ALA A 113 33.54 -34.54 -5.85
N LYS A 114 34.48 -33.91 -6.57
CA LYS A 114 34.61 -32.45 -6.62
C LYS A 114 33.38 -31.78 -7.22
N GLY A 115 32.90 -32.28 -8.37
CA GLY A 115 31.69 -31.76 -8.99
C GLY A 115 30.44 -31.89 -8.11
N GLU A 116 30.31 -32.96 -7.32
CA GLU A 116 29.21 -33.13 -6.36
C GLU A 116 29.25 -32.09 -5.23
N VAL A 117 30.43 -31.66 -4.79
CA VAL A 117 30.57 -30.56 -3.82
C VAL A 117 30.08 -29.26 -4.44
N ASP A 118 30.50 -28.96 -5.67
CA ASP A 118 30.10 -27.75 -6.39
C ASP A 118 28.59 -27.71 -6.66
N ILE A 119 27.99 -28.85 -7.00
CA ILE A 119 26.52 -28.97 -7.16
C ILE A 119 25.81 -28.65 -5.84
N ARG A 120 26.27 -29.20 -4.71
CA ARG A 120 25.67 -28.90 -3.39
C ARG A 120 25.81 -27.42 -3.02
N ALA A 121 26.94 -26.78 -3.34
CA ALA A 121 27.12 -25.35 -3.14
C ALA A 121 26.17 -24.53 -4.04
N GLY A 122 25.96 -24.96 -5.29
CA GLY A 122 24.95 -24.37 -6.17
C GLY A 122 23.53 -24.50 -5.63
N ASP A 123 23.18 -25.66 -5.05
CA ASP A 123 21.89 -25.90 -4.43
C ASP A 123 21.66 -25.02 -3.19
N SER A 124 22.68 -24.77 -2.38
CA SER A 124 22.57 -23.82 -1.26
C SER A 124 22.37 -22.39 -1.77
N MET A 125 23.15 -21.95 -2.77
CA MET A 125 22.99 -20.61 -3.37
C MET A 125 21.58 -20.41 -3.97
N LYS A 126 21.00 -21.47 -4.56
CA LYS A 126 19.63 -21.42 -5.08
C LYS A 126 18.60 -21.21 -3.96
N LYS A 127 18.79 -21.84 -2.80
CA LYS A 127 17.92 -21.63 -1.63
C LYS A 127 18.03 -20.20 -1.11
N ASP A 128 19.26 -19.70 -0.95
CA ASP A 128 19.51 -18.32 -0.49
C ASP A 128 18.90 -17.30 -1.45
N LEU A 129 18.98 -17.54 -2.77
CA LEU A 129 18.33 -16.68 -3.78
C LEU A 129 16.80 -16.70 -3.64
N GLN A 130 16.21 -17.87 -3.38
CA GLN A 130 14.77 -17.99 -3.17
C GLN A 130 14.32 -17.27 -1.89
N GLU A 131 15.10 -17.39 -0.80
CA GLU A 131 14.86 -16.66 0.45
C GLU A 131 14.96 -15.14 0.24
N ALA A 132 16.02 -14.67 -0.41
CA ALA A 132 16.20 -13.25 -0.75
C ALA A 132 15.06 -12.72 -1.64
N TYR A 133 14.50 -13.54 -2.54
CA TYR A 133 13.34 -13.17 -3.35
C TYR A 133 12.08 -12.98 -2.49
N ILE A 134 11.81 -13.90 -1.55
CA ILE A 134 10.68 -13.81 -0.61
C ILE A 134 10.84 -12.57 0.27
N GLU A 135 12.04 -12.32 0.80
CA GLU A 135 12.35 -11.14 1.60
C GLU A 135 12.14 -9.85 0.80
N ALA A 136 12.65 -9.77 -0.43
CA ALA A 136 12.46 -8.62 -1.31
C ALA A 136 10.96 -8.35 -1.59
N GLN A 137 10.16 -9.40 -1.79
CA GLN A 137 8.72 -9.27 -1.95
C GLN A 137 8.07 -8.74 -0.67
N SER A 138 8.45 -9.27 0.49
CA SER A 138 7.93 -8.80 1.78
C SER A 138 8.27 -7.33 2.03
N LEU A 139 9.51 -6.91 1.75
CA LEU A 139 9.94 -5.52 1.86
C LEU A 139 9.19 -4.60 0.89
N ALA A 140 8.91 -5.07 -0.33
CA ALA A 140 8.10 -4.32 -1.29
C ALA A 140 6.67 -4.09 -0.78
N THR A 141 6.05 -5.08 -0.13
CA THR A 141 4.72 -4.92 0.49
C THR A 141 4.76 -3.94 1.67
N SER A 142 5.77 -4.03 2.54
CA SER A 142 5.96 -3.07 3.63
C SER A 142 6.18 -1.64 3.12
N ARG A 143 6.92 -1.47 2.02
CA ARG A 143 7.10 -0.16 1.37
C ARG A 143 5.78 0.40 0.83
N GLN A 144 4.93 -0.44 0.25
CA GLN A 144 3.61 -0.02 -0.23
C GLN A 144 2.72 0.44 0.93
N GLU A 145 2.68 -0.31 2.02
CA GLU A 145 1.90 0.05 3.22
C GLU A 145 2.40 1.36 3.84
N LEU A 146 3.72 1.52 4.03
CA LEU A 146 4.29 2.76 4.54
C LEU A 146 4.01 3.95 3.60
N SER A 147 4.06 3.74 2.29
CA SER A 147 3.69 4.78 1.32
C SER A 147 2.23 5.19 1.46
N ALA A 148 1.31 4.23 1.67
CA ALA A 148 -0.09 4.51 1.92
C ALA A 148 -0.30 5.26 3.25
N GLN A 149 0.44 4.91 4.30
CA GLN A 149 0.43 5.64 5.58
C GLN A 149 0.93 7.08 5.42
N ILE A 150 2.03 7.29 4.70
CA ILE A 150 2.56 8.64 4.41
C ILE A 150 1.54 9.47 3.64
N GLN A 151 0.86 8.89 2.65
CA GLN A 151 -0.19 9.59 1.90
C GLN A 151 -1.38 9.98 2.80
N ARG A 152 -1.84 9.06 3.66
CA ARG A 152 -2.90 9.33 4.64
C ARG A 152 -2.52 10.46 5.59
N ALA A 153 -1.35 10.37 6.24
CA ALA A 153 -0.84 11.39 7.15
C ALA A 153 -0.68 12.75 6.44
N SER A 154 -0.21 12.75 5.19
CA SER A 154 -0.09 13.96 4.38
C SER A 154 -1.46 14.60 4.08
N GLN A 155 -2.50 13.80 3.86
CA GLN A 155 -3.85 14.30 3.64
C GLN A 155 -4.45 14.87 4.93
N GLU A 156 -4.25 14.22 6.08
CA GLU A 156 -4.65 14.74 7.39
C GLU A 156 -3.94 16.05 7.71
N LEU A 157 -2.63 16.14 7.46
CA LEU A 157 -1.87 17.36 7.63
C LEU A 157 -2.39 18.49 6.73
N LYS A 158 -2.82 18.19 5.49
CA LYS A 158 -3.47 19.17 4.61
C LYS A 158 -4.81 19.66 5.17
N LYS A 159 -5.62 18.77 5.77
CA LYS A 159 -6.88 19.14 6.43
C LYS A 159 -6.62 20.08 7.61
N VAL A 160 -5.72 19.68 8.52
CA VAL A 160 -5.35 20.51 9.68
C VAL A 160 -4.79 21.86 9.25
N ASN A 161 -3.92 21.90 8.22
CA ASN A 161 -3.44 23.17 7.68
C ASN A 161 -4.57 24.05 7.11
N SER A 162 -5.60 23.45 6.50
CA SER A 162 -6.77 24.23 6.05
C SER A 162 -7.56 24.81 7.22
N ASP A 163 -7.65 24.07 8.33
CA ASP A 163 -8.34 24.53 9.55
C ASP A 163 -7.55 25.65 10.24
N VAL A 164 -6.21 25.54 10.28
CA VAL A 164 -5.34 26.61 10.81
C VAL A 164 -5.45 27.88 9.96
N LYS A 165 -5.54 27.76 8.63
CA LYS A 165 -5.76 28.91 7.72
C LYS A 165 -7.09 29.61 7.94
N CYS A 166 -8.06 28.96 8.58
CA CYS A 166 -9.36 29.52 8.91
C CYS A 166 -9.33 30.37 10.21
N ILE A 167 -8.36 30.17 11.09
CA ILE A 167 -8.27 30.88 12.38
C ILE A 167 -8.33 32.42 12.24
N PRO A 168 -7.63 33.07 11.29
CA PRO A 168 -7.70 34.53 11.13
C PRO A 168 -9.10 35.04 10.77
N ASP A 169 -9.89 34.28 10.00
CA ASP A 169 -11.27 34.66 9.66
C ASP A 169 -12.16 34.62 10.91
N LEU A 170 -11.99 33.61 11.77
CA LEU A 170 -12.70 33.52 13.06
C LEU A 170 -12.25 34.59 14.05
N GLN A 171 -10.97 34.94 14.06
CA GLN A 171 -10.43 36.05 14.84
C GLN A 171 -11.12 37.37 14.45
N ALA A 172 -11.24 37.63 13.14
CA ALA A 172 -11.92 38.82 12.63
C ALA A 172 -13.43 38.84 12.99
N GLU A 173 -14.10 37.69 13.01
CA GLU A 173 -15.48 37.59 13.50
C GLU A 173 -15.58 37.96 14.99
N LEU A 174 -14.67 37.44 15.81
CA LEU A 174 -14.63 37.74 17.24
C LEU A 174 -14.39 39.23 17.49
N ASP A 175 -13.41 39.83 16.80
CA ASP A 175 -13.10 41.26 16.91
C ASP A 175 -14.30 42.13 16.49
N GLY A 176 -15.00 41.75 15.42
CA GLY A 176 -16.23 42.42 14.99
C GLY A 176 -17.36 42.34 16.04
N LEU A 177 -17.53 41.17 16.67
CA LEU A 177 -18.52 41.01 17.73
C LEU A 177 -18.18 41.84 18.99
N VAL A 178 -16.89 41.92 19.34
CA VAL A 178 -16.42 42.79 20.41
C VAL A 178 -16.69 44.26 20.10
N GLN A 179 -16.45 44.70 18.87
CA GLN A 179 -16.76 46.07 18.44
C GLN A 179 -18.26 46.38 18.53
N GLU A 180 -19.12 45.48 18.05
CA GLU A 180 -20.58 45.64 18.16
C GLU A 180 -21.06 45.67 19.61
N HIS A 181 -20.48 44.84 20.48
CA HIS A 181 -20.77 44.86 21.91
C HIS A 181 -20.41 46.22 22.55
N GLN A 182 -19.22 46.74 22.25
CA GLN A 182 -18.79 48.06 22.73
C GLN A 182 -19.70 49.18 22.23
N ARG A 183 -20.12 49.12 20.95
CA ARG A 183 -21.06 50.08 20.36
C ARG A 183 -22.40 50.07 21.09
N LEU A 184 -22.99 48.90 21.32
CA LEU A 184 -24.26 48.75 22.05
C LEU A 184 -24.15 49.25 23.48
N ARG A 185 -23.04 48.95 24.17
CA ARG A 185 -22.78 49.48 25.52
C ARG A 185 -22.73 51.00 25.54
N GLY A 186 -22.06 51.61 24.57
CA GLY A 186 -22.02 53.07 24.42
C GLY A 186 -23.41 53.69 24.20
N THR A 187 -24.22 53.10 23.32
CA THR A 187 -25.61 53.55 23.09
C THR A 187 -26.47 53.41 24.34
N PHE A 188 -26.34 52.30 25.07
CA PHE A 188 -27.07 52.08 26.31
C PHE A 188 -26.73 53.13 27.37
N GLU A 189 -25.45 53.42 27.61
CA GLU A 189 -25.03 54.44 28.57
C GLU A 189 -25.50 55.85 28.18
N TYR A 190 -25.56 56.15 26.87
CA TYR A 190 -26.11 57.42 26.37
C TYR A 190 -27.62 57.54 26.67
N GLU A 191 -28.42 56.55 26.28
CA GLU A 191 -29.87 56.56 26.53
C GLU A 191 -30.19 56.55 28.03
N LYS A 192 -29.41 55.83 28.83
CA LYS A 192 -29.52 55.84 30.29
C LYS A 192 -29.31 57.24 30.88
N LYS A 193 -28.28 57.97 30.45
CA LYS A 193 -28.03 59.36 30.90
C LYS A 193 -29.19 60.28 30.52
N LYS A 194 -29.65 60.21 29.26
CA LYS A 194 -30.80 60.98 28.78
C LYS A 194 -32.09 60.67 29.56
N ASN A 195 -32.31 59.41 29.93
CA ASN A 195 -33.44 59.00 30.74
C ASN A 195 -33.37 59.58 32.16
N ILE A 196 -32.18 59.55 32.80
CA ILE A 196 -31.95 60.16 34.11
C ILE A 196 -32.26 61.67 34.06
N GLU A 197 -31.73 62.38 33.06
CA GLU A 197 -32.00 63.81 32.86
C GLU A 197 -33.49 64.11 32.67
N LEU A 198 -34.20 63.27 31.90
CA LEU A 198 -35.64 63.40 31.70
C LEU A 198 -36.42 63.20 33.01
N VAL A 199 -36.05 62.19 33.81
CA VAL A 199 -36.67 61.95 35.12
C VAL A 199 -36.45 63.13 36.06
N ASP A 200 -35.25 63.72 36.08
CA ASP A 200 -34.96 64.87 36.92
C ASP A 200 -35.72 66.12 36.46
N TYR A 201 -35.86 66.34 35.16
CA TYR A 201 -36.71 67.38 34.59
C TYR A 201 -38.18 67.21 34.98
N MET A 202 -38.71 65.99 34.89
CA MET A 202 -40.09 65.69 35.29
C MET A 202 -40.32 65.92 36.79
N LYS A 203 -39.38 65.48 37.65
CA LYS A 203 -39.43 65.76 39.09
C LYS A 203 -39.42 67.25 39.40
N ALA A 204 -38.63 68.05 38.66
CA ALA A 204 -38.59 69.49 38.84
C ALA A 204 -39.93 70.15 38.46
N LYS A 205 -40.53 69.74 37.35
CA LYS A 205 -41.88 70.17 36.94
C LYS A 205 -42.96 69.77 37.93
N GLU A 206 -42.91 68.53 38.43
CA GLU A 206 -43.84 68.04 39.44
C GLU A 206 -43.78 68.90 40.71
N LYS A 207 -42.57 69.20 41.22
CA LYS A 207 -42.38 70.12 42.36
C LYS A 207 -42.98 71.51 42.10
N ASN A 208 -42.81 72.04 40.90
CA ASN A 208 -43.40 73.34 40.52
C ASN A 208 -44.93 73.29 40.46
N LEU A 209 -45.51 72.24 39.88
CA LEU A 209 -46.97 72.02 39.88
C LEU A 209 -47.53 71.90 41.30
N ILE A 210 -46.85 71.16 42.18
CA ILE A 210 -47.24 71.04 43.60
C ILE A 210 -47.17 72.41 44.30
N ALA A 211 -46.11 73.20 44.04
CA ALA A 211 -45.98 74.55 44.59
C ALA A 211 -47.12 75.48 44.12
N MET A 212 -47.42 75.48 42.81
CA MET A 212 -48.53 76.25 42.25
C MET A 212 -49.89 75.79 42.82
N ALA A 213 -50.10 74.49 42.99
CA ALA A 213 -51.33 73.96 43.59
C ALA A 213 -51.50 74.48 45.04
N ARG A 214 -50.43 74.48 45.83
CA ARG A 214 -50.42 75.04 47.20
C ARG A 214 -50.67 76.56 47.21
N GLU A 215 -50.12 77.28 46.26
CA GLU A 215 -50.36 78.72 46.11
C GLU A 215 -51.84 79.00 45.75
N VAL A 216 -52.42 78.23 44.83
CA VAL A 216 -53.86 78.32 44.51
C VAL A 216 -54.73 78.02 45.74
N GLU A 217 -54.38 77.01 46.55
CA GLU A 217 -55.05 76.74 47.82
C GLU A 217 -54.94 77.91 48.81
N THR A 218 -53.76 78.54 48.87
CA THR A 218 -53.50 79.70 49.73
C THR A 218 -54.35 80.90 49.29
N LEU A 219 -54.34 81.23 48.00
CA LEU A 219 -55.18 82.30 47.42
C LEU A 219 -56.67 82.03 47.63
N ARG A 220 -57.13 80.79 47.50
CA ARG A 220 -58.53 80.42 47.82
C ARG A 220 -58.87 80.63 49.28
N ALA A 221 -57.95 80.29 50.20
CA ALA A 221 -58.13 80.54 51.62
C ALA A 221 -58.15 82.06 51.93
N GLU A 222 -57.34 82.86 51.26
CA GLU A 222 -57.34 84.32 51.35
C GLU A 222 -58.64 84.95 50.83
N ILE A 223 -59.17 84.49 49.68
CA ILE A 223 -60.47 84.92 49.14
C ILE A 223 -61.59 84.62 50.14
N LEU A 224 -61.67 83.38 50.65
CA LEU A 224 -62.66 83.00 51.66
C LEU A 224 -62.54 83.83 52.95
N ASN A 225 -61.32 84.22 53.35
CA ASN A 225 -61.10 85.10 54.49
C ASN A 225 -61.54 86.54 54.21
N ALA A 226 -61.26 87.07 53.01
CA ALA A 226 -61.74 88.38 52.56
C ALA A 226 -63.27 88.43 52.49
N GLU A 227 -63.93 87.38 51.98
CA GLU A 227 -65.40 87.25 51.98
C GLU A 227 -65.98 87.25 53.39
N LYS A 228 -65.35 86.54 54.35
CA LYS A 228 -65.74 86.59 55.77
C LYS A 228 -65.58 87.97 56.40
N ARG A 229 -64.62 88.78 55.93
CA ARG A 229 -64.43 90.18 56.38
C ARG A 229 -65.43 91.15 55.75
N VAL A 230 -65.94 90.85 54.55
CA VAL A 230 -67.01 91.63 53.88
C VAL A 230 -68.39 91.28 54.43
N ASN A 231 -68.62 90.04 54.88
CA ASN A 231 -69.90 89.56 55.42
C ASN A 231 -69.97 89.58 56.97
N ALA A 232 -69.46 90.63 57.60
CA ALA A 232 -69.83 90.91 59.00
C ALA A 232 -71.30 91.39 59.05
N PRO A 233 -72.19 90.81 59.89
CA PRO A 233 -73.62 91.10 59.83
C PRO A 233 -73.94 92.47 60.46
N ASP A 234 -74.45 93.39 59.65
CA ASP A 234 -75.14 94.60 60.10
C ASP A 234 -76.64 94.50 59.74
N LEU A 235 -77.48 94.73 60.75
CA LEU A 235 -78.93 94.64 60.69
C LEU A 235 -79.48 95.99 60.26
N PHE A 236 -80.08 96.12 59.06
CA PHE A 236 -81.31 96.87 58.75
C PHE A 236 -81.46 97.07 57.21
N ARG A 237 -82.50 96.44 56.63
CA ARG A 237 -83.55 97.01 55.74
C ARG A 237 -83.11 98.03 54.65
N ALA A 238 -83.51 98.04 53.36
CA ALA A 238 -84.68 97.54 52.63
C ALA A 238 -84.46 97.65 51.09
N SER A 239 -85.11 96.75 50.36
CA SER A 239 -86.02 96.94 49.20
C SER A 239 -85.76 97.97 48.07
N THR A 240 -85.51 97.41 46.86
CA THR A 240 -86.19 97.61 45.54
C THR A 240 -86.02 98.93 44.74
N PRO A 241 -86.45 99.02 43.45
CA PRO A 241 -86.20 98.19 42.24
C PRO A 241 -85.99 99.03 40.92
N GLY A 242 -85.74 98.39 39.77
CA GLY A 242 -85.99 98.96 38.42
C GLY A 242 -84.87 98.69 37.39
N GLN A 243 -84.99 97.65 36.56
CA GLN A 243 -85.42 97.68 35.14
C GLN A 243 -84.50 98.45 34.16
N SER A 244 -83.87 97.74 33.21
CA SER A 244 -84.40 97.58 31.84
C SER A 244 -83.32 97.09 30.83
N SER A 245 -83.79 96.26 29.91
CA SER A 245 -83.41 96.19 28.48
C SER A 245 -82.01 95.76 28.02
N GLY A 246 -81.94 94.50 27.56
CA GLY A 246 -81.63 94.20 26.15
C GLY A 246 -80.16 94.04 25.71
N PRO A 247 -79.89 93.36 24.57
CA PRO A 247 -78.74 92.47 24.39
C PRO A 247 -77.66 92.97 23.41
N PHE A 248 -76.39 92.59 23.61
CA PHE A 248 -75.31 92.68 22.61
C PHE A 248 -74.14 91.75 23.03
N VAL A 249 -73.90 90.62 22.36
CA VAL A 249 -73.01 90.36 21.19
C VAL A 249 -71.49 90.45 21.49
N ASP A 250 -70.85 89.39 21.02
CA ASP A 250 -69.51 88.78 21.21
C ASP A 250 -68.28 89.59 20.73
N ALA A 251 -67.11 89.25 21.26
CA ALA A 251 -65.80 89.57 20.67
C ALA A 251 -64.73 88.52 21.03
N TYR A 252 -64.51 87.62 20.05
CA TYR A 252 -63.35 86.73 19.81
C TYR A 252 -63.41 85.27 20.32
N GLY A 253 -64.17 84.45 19.58
CA GLY A 253 -63.55 83.81 18.40
C GLY A 253 -63.10 82.35 18.55
N ARG A 254 -64.07 81.44 18.65
CA ARG A 254 -63.91 80.03 18.24
C ARG A 254 -64.62 79.82 16.89
N ALA A 255 -63.86 79.49 15.85
CA ALA A 255 -64.34 78.88 14.61
C ALA A 255 -63.92 77.39 14.62
N HIS A 256 -64.88 76.45 14.69
CA HIS A 256 -65.46 75.69 13.57
C HIS A 256 -64.45 74.70 12.94
N GLY A 257 -64.75 73.44 12.66
CA GLY A 257 -66.00 72.69 12.63
C GLY A 257 -65.70 71.32 12.00
N GLN A 258 -66.53 70.34 12.33
CA GLN A 258 -66.52 68.95 11.84
C GLN A 258 -66.88 68.81 10.36
N MET A 259 -66.55 67.66 9.76
CA MET A 259 -67.42 66.67 9.07
C MET A 259 -66.55 65.88 8.08
N ALA A 260 -66.25 64.59 8.27
CA ALA A 260 -67.10 63.39 8.17
C ALA A 260 -67.20 62.80 6.74
N SER A 261 -67.10 61.46 6.69
CA SER A 261 -67.35 60.52 5.57
C SER A 261 -66.15 60.27 4.66
N GLY A 262 -65.77 59.04 4.28
CA GLY A 262 -66.35 57.71 4.45
C GLY A 262 -65.91 56.84 3.27
N GLN A 263 -65.67 55.55 3.52
CA GLN A 263 -65.45 54.45 2.55
C GLN A 263 -64.11 54.51 1.79
N GLY A 264 -63.34 53.44 1.56
CA GLY A 264 -63.63 52.02 1.49
C GLY A 264 -62.98 51.52 0.19
N ALA A 265 -61.86 50.81 0.27
CA ALA A 265 -61.35 50.00 -0.85
C ALA A 265 -60.31 48.99 -0.34
N GLU A 266 -60.67 47.72 -0.50
CA GLU A 266 -59.80 46.56 -0.49
C GLU A 266 -58.68 46.72 -1.52
N GLY A 267 -57.53 46.11 -1.23
CA GLY A 267 -56.37 46.08 -2.12
C GLY A 267 -55.31 45.12 -1.61
N MET A 268 -55.65 43.83 -1.67
CA MET A 268 -54.73 42.69 -1.58
C MET A 268 -53.71 42.73 -2.75
N VAL A 269 -52.64 41.92 -2.60
CA VAL A 269 -51.87 41.20 -3.66
C VAL A 269 -50.42 41.73 -3.87
N PRO A 270 -49.38 40.87 -4.04
CA PRO A 270 -49.14 39.52 -3.52
C PRO A 270 -47.70 39.30 -2.95
N ILE A 271 -47.51 38.17 -2.28
CA ILE A 271 -46.23 37.46 -2.20
C ILE A 271 -45.91 36.87 -3.59
N GLY A 272 -44.73 37.15 -4.13
CA GLY A 272 -44.21 36.53 -5.34
C GLY A 272 -42.75 36.14 -5.15
N ASP A 273 -42.49 34.84 -5.03
CA ASP A 273 -41.18 34.26 -5.33
C ASP A 273 -40.94 34.30 -6.84
N SER A 274 -39.76 34.76 -7.28
CA SER A 274 -39.02 34.25 -8.45
C SER A 274 -37.71 35.00 -8.70
N ASN A 275 -36.65 34.22 -8.91
CA ASN A 275 -35.35 34.61 -9.45
C ASN A 275 -35.46 35.35 -10.80
N GLY A 276 -34.58 36.33 -11.06
CA GLY A 276 -34.36 36.86 -12.41
C GLY A 276 -33.56 38.16 -12.46
N VAL A 277 -32.43 38.12 -13.14
CA VAL A 277 -31.40 39.16 -13.32
C VAL A 277 -31.86 40.25 -14.31
N ALA A 278 -31.70 41.54 -13.99
CA ALA A 278 -31.30 42.60 -14.94
C ALA A 278 -31.07 43.94 -14.23
N ALA A 279 -29.99 44.60 -14.63
CA ALA A 279 -29.53 45.90 -14.16
C ALA A 279 -30.32 47.06 -14.75
N VAL A 280 -30.53 48.13 -13.97
CA VAL A 280 -30.53 49.49 -14.52
C VAL A 280 -30.07 50.50 -13.46
N ASN A 281 -29.14 51.36 -13.87
CA ASN A 281 -28.65 52.52 -13.13
C ASN A 281 -29.73 53.61 -13.11
N SER A 282 -29.99 54.20 -11.95
CA SER A 282 -30.36 55.61 -11.87
C SER A 282 -30.13 56.15 -10.47
N SER A 283 -29.21 57.11 -10.41
CA SER A 283 -28.81 57.93 -9.29
C SER A 283 -29.96 58.78 -8.74
N GLY A 284 -29.99 58.95 -7.41
CA GLY A 284 -30.57 60.14 -6.79
C GLY A 284 -31.46 59.91 -5.57
N VAL A 285 -31.03 60.51 -4.46
CA VAL A 285 -31.80 60.91 -3.27
C VAL A 285 -31.95 59.90 -2.12
N SER A 286 -31.10 60.14 -1.13
CA SER A 286 -31.26 60.03 0.33
C SER A 286 -32.53 59.37 0.91
N GLY A 287 -32.31 58.22 1.52
CA GLY A 287 -33.13 57.64 2.58
C GLY A 287 -32.34 56.52 3.24
N GLY A 288 -32.01 56.67 4.53
CA GLY A 288 -31.13 55.76 5.26
C GLY A 288 -31.67 54.34 5.29
N LEU A 289 -31.08 53.47 4.47
CA LEU A 289 -31.31 52.04 4.49
C LEU A 289 -30.00 51.39 4.96
N TRP A 290 -30.05 50.65 6.07
CA TRP A 290 -28.94 49.86 6.58
C TRP A 290 -28.59 48.74 5.58
N SER A 291 -27.90 49.11 4.51
CA SER A 291 -27.38 48.17 3.53
C SER A 291 -25.94 47.87 3.93
N SER A 292 -25.78 46.81 4.71
CA SER A 292 -24.46 46.22 4.91
C SER A 292 -23.98 45.72 3.55
N PRO A 293 -22.82 46.15 3.03
CA PRO A 293 -22.32 45.65 1.76
C PRO A 293 -22.14 44.13 1.85
N TYR A 294 -22.53 43.42 0.79
CA TYR A 294 -22.34 41.98 0.68
C TYR A 294 -20.86 41.66 0.93
N ASN A 295 -20.57 41.12 2.10
CA ASN A 295 -19.22 40.87 2.54
C ASN A 295 -18.83 39.45 2.08
N PRO A 296 -17.88 39.30 1.13
CA PRO A 296 -17.47 38.00 0.60
C PRO A 296 -16.87 37.06 1.66
N SER A 297 -16.63 37.57 2.88
CA SER A 297 -16.33 36.72 4.04
C SER A 297 -17.47 35.79 4.43
N VAL A 298 -18.77 36.09 4.21
CA VAL A 298 -19.87 35.18 4.59
C VAL A 298 -19.75 33.79 3.94
N GLY A 299 -19.30 33.72 2.69
CA GLY A 299 -19.03 32.44 2.01
C GLY A 299 -17.84 31.67 2.60
N ARG A 300 -16.80 32.37 3.07
CA ARG A 300 -15.68 31.79 3.82
C ARG A 300 -16.11 31.34 5.23
N ARG A 301 -16.99 32.11 5.89
CA ARG A 301 -17.54 31.81 7.24
C ARG A 301 -18.22 30.45 7.31
N LEU A 302 -19.06 30.12 6.33
CA LEU A 302 -19.80 28.85 6.32
C LEU A 302 -18.87 27.64 6.11
N ALA A 303 -17.87 27.76 5.24
CA ALA A 303 -16.91 26.68 4.97
C ALA A 303 -15.98 26.40 6.16
N CYS A 304 -15.58 27.47 6.86
CA CYS A 304 -14.81 27.45 8.10
C CYS A 304 -15.55 26.81 9.27
N LYS A 305 -16.77 27.30 9.52
CA LYS A 305 -17.60 26.93 10.68
C LYS A 305 -18.14 25.50 10.58
N ALA A 306 -18.41 25.03 9.37
CA ALA A 306 -18.81 23.63 9.12
C ALA A 306 -17.67 22.63 9.34
N ARG A 307 -16.40 23.06 9.24
CA ARG A 307 -15.23 22.16 9.31
C ARG A 307 -14.65 22.01 10.72
N LEU A 308 -14.86 23.00 11.58
CA LEU A 308 -14.51 22.97 13.01
C LEU A 308 -15.62 22.36 13.91
N GLY A 309 -16.70 21.83 13.32
CA GLY A 309 -17.78 21.09 13.99
C GLY A 309 -17.33 19.72 14.55
N PRO A 310 -18.12 19.09 15.44
CA PRO A 310 -17.60 18.49 16.66
C PRO A 310 -17.13 17.05 16.48
N GLN A 311 -15.83 16.83 16.32
CA GLN A 311 -15.22 15.49 16.46
C GLN A 311 -13.93 15.49 17.29
N SER A 312 -13.80 16.34 18.30
CA SER A 312 -12.75 16.15 19.33
C SER A 312 -12.87 16.99 20.61
N GLY A 313 -13.59 18.12 20.57
CA GLY A 313 -13.59 19.08 21.69
C GLY A 313 -14.36 18.66 22.96
N TYR A 314 -15.42 17.86 22.84
CA TYR A 314 -16.30 17.55 23.98
C TYR A 314 -15.69 16.56 24.99
N ALA A 315 -14.74 15.72 24.58
CA ALA A 315 -14.09 14.77 25.48
C ALA A 315 -12.99 15.41 26.36
N ALA A 316 -12.37 16.50 25.89
CA ALA A 316 -11.31 17.20 26.62
C ALA A 316 -11.87 18.15 27.69
N PHE A 317 -12.95 18.88 27.40
CA PHE A 317 -13.55 19.82 28.35
C PHE A 317 -14.29 19.13 29.49
N HIS A 318 -14.92 17.97 29.25
CA HIS A 318 -15.61 17.23 30.31
C HIS A 318 -14.64 16.63 31.35
N LYS A 319 -13.40 16.26 30.94
CA LYS A 319 -12.36 15.78 31.87
C LYS A 319 -11.80 16.90 32.75
N MET A 320 -11.76 18.14 32.25
CA MET A 320 -11.21 19.28 32.98
C MET A 320 -12.19 19.83 34.04
N PHE A 321 -13.50 19.75 33.78
CA PHE A 321 -14.52 20.15 34.76
C PHE A 321 -14.67 19.12 35.90
N THR A 322 -14.59 17.82 35.61
CA THR A 322 -14.68 16.78 36.66
C THR A 322 -13.48 16.71 37.60
N SER A 323 -12.35 17.35 37.28
CA SER A 323 -11.21 17.43 38.20
C SER A 323 -11.24 18.66 39.12
N PHE A 324 -12.11 19.64 38.85
CA PHE A 324 -12.19 20.86 39.67
C PHE A 324 -13.19 20.75 40.83
N ASP A 325 -14.18 19.85 40.76
CA ASP A 325 -15.19 19.65 41.81
C ASP A 325 -14.75 18.77 43.00
N LEU A 326 -13.49 18.31 43.04
CA LEU A 326 -12.98 17.47 44.14
C LEU A 326 -12.06 18.19 45.14
N ASN A 327 -11.89 19.51 45.03
CA ASN A 327 -11.00 20.28 45.91
C ASN A 327 -11.68 21.45 46.65
N TYR A 328 -13.00 21.35 46.92
CA TYR A 328 -13.69 22.37 47.71
C TYR A 328 -14.71 21.81 48.71
N VAL A 329 -14.36 20.72 49.41
CA VAL A 329 -14.96 20.38 50.72
C VAL A 329 -13.93 19.63 51.59
N SER A 330 -13.14 20.37 52.37
CA SER A 330 -12.62 19.99 53.70
C SER A 330 -12.17 21.24 54.43
#